data_AF-A0A2M9KRG8-F1
#
_entry.id   AF-A0A2M9KRG8-F1
#
_cell.length_a   1.000
_cell.length_b   1.000
_cell.length_c   1.000
_cell.angle_alpha   90.00
_cell.angle_beta   90.00
_cell.angle_gamma   90.00
#
_symmetry.space_group_name_H-M   'P 1'
#
loop_
_entity.id
_entity.type
_entity.pdbx_description
1 polymer ?
#
loop_
_entity_poly.entity_id
_entity_poly.type
_entity_poly.pdbx_seq_one_letter_code
_entity_poly.pdbx_strand_id
1 'polypeptide(L)'
;MTFQLKDIVILPGESDRALSPDGIYGRADGTWVYAVSSKPLTDAGASLGLPDGVSVKVGVPGPSSSCAAATGTAGVYTCDVVPSSSPFASPVIGASDAAHDGTVAYYGAVFVPRGGNVADAVTRVKTVGSSPANGPTSEQAAKVTVETSEHVARNTVRLTTPDLAAGKSVTQQVTVHAVDPGKLQLHFNSAAGQPSWPTFPTPVGVKVTDSTATPAGTCNHVTSDLNSPTTIVWCDLPAGDSTISYTLAAQPETASWKVDVRAEYQVLTWGAGNPVANSTFALQGTAPEPSGSPTASPTASPTQTPTDPATTPAPVTTTSQPSTPASTSAGSPAGTAAPVAPRPSNTGGTLASTGTDDLAPAVGGGLALIAGGALALVALHRRRASHR
;
A
#
# COMPACT_ATOMS: atom_id res chain seq x y z
N MET A 1 6.19 1.80 23.14
CA MET A 1 6.25 1.44 21.72
C MET A 1 5.25 2.33 21.00
N THR A 2 5.62 2.87 19.85
CA THR A 2 4.74 3.69 19.01
C THR A 2 4.53 2.96 17.69
N PHE A 3 3.34 3.04 17.11
CA PHE A 3 3.07 2.43 15.81
C PHE A 3 2.00 3.17 15.04
N GLN A 4 1.88 2.84 13.75
CA GLN A 4 0.87 3.38 12.86
C GLN A 4 0.17 2.24 12.13
N LEU A 5 -1.17 2.24 12.21
CA LEU A 5 -2.00 1.49 11.29
C LEU A 5 -2.29 2.36 10.06
N LYS A 6 -2.65 1.71 8.95
CA LYS A 6 -3.02 2.39 7.71
C LYS A 6 -4.30 1.78 7.18
N ASP A 7 -5.08 2.58 6.49
CA ASP A 7 -6.21 2.02 5.74
C ASP A 7 -5.68 1.04 4.69
N ILE A 8 -6.38 -0.08 4.56
CA ILE A 8 -6.06 -1.16 3.63
C ILE A 8 -7.17 -1.24 2.60
N VAL A 9 -6.81 -1.42 1.34
CA VAL A 9 -7.76 -1.69 0.25
C VAL A 9 -7.39 -3.02 -0.38
N ILE A 10 -8.35 -3.93 -0.44
CA ILE A 10 -8.19 -5.31 -0.95
C ILE A 10 -9.18 -5.59 -2.08
N LEU A 11 -8.85 -6.54 -2.95
CA LEU A 11 -9.77 -7.05 -3.98
C LEU A 11 -10.66 -8.18 -3.42
N PRO A 12 -11.85 -8.41 -3.98
CA PRO A 12 -12.54 -9.69 -3.84
C PRO A 12 -11.63 -10.87 -4.22
N GLY A 13 -11.72 -11.96 -3.47
CA GLY A 13 -10.89 -13.16 -3.64
C GLY A 13 -9.52 -13.11 -2.95
N GLU A 14 -9.12 -11.95 -2.44
CA GLU A 14 -7.85 -11.79 -1.73
C GLU A 14 -7.92 -12.34 -0.31
N SER A 15 -7.07 -13.31 0.03
CA SER A 15 -7.30 -14.12 1.23
C SER A 15 -6.37 -13.87 2.42
N ASP A 16 -5.25 -13.17 2.24
CA ASP A 16 -4.16 -13.14 3.23
C ASP A 16 -3.44 -11.77 3.30
N ARG A 17 -4.14 -10.76 3.83
CA ARG A 17 -3.54 -9.45 4.15
C ARG A 17 -3.32 -9.24 5.63
N ALA A 18 -2.06 -9.08 6.02
CA ALA A 18 -1.70 -8.79 7.39
C ALA A 18 -2.30 -7.45 7.86
N LEU A 19 -2.91 -7.45 9.04
CA LEU A 19 -3.37 -6.23 9.71
C LEU A 19 -2.24 -5.56 10.53
N SER A 20 -0.99 -5.92 10.27
CA SER A 20 0.18 -5.41 10.99
C SER A 20 0.35 -3.91 10.83
N PRO A 21 0.94 -3.23 11.82
CA PRO A 21 1.37 -1.84 11.66
C PRO A 21 2.40 -1.69 10.53
N ASP A 22 2.34 -0.58 9.81
CA ASP A 22 3.28 -0.26 8.73
C ASP A 22 4.62 0.30 9.27
N GLY A 23 4.58 0.86 10.48
CA GLY A 23 5.76 1.37 11.19
C GLY A 23 5.66 1.08 12.68
N ILE A 24 6.76 0.64 13.26
CA ILE A 24 6.92 0.43 14.70
C ILE A 24 8.20 1.16 15.14
N TYR A 25 8.10 2.02 16.14
CA TYR A 25 9.26 2.59 16.80
C TYR A 25 9.40 2.08 18.23
N GLY A 26 10.60 1.61 18.54
CA GLY A 26 10.96 0.93 19.79
C GLY A 26 11.02 -0.59 19.64
N ARG A 27 11.26 -1.28 20.75
CA ARG A 27 11.35 -2.74 20.79
C ARG A 27 9.97 -3.33 21.09
N ALA A 28 9.43 -4.12 20.17
CA ALA A 28 8.20 -4.86 20.40
C ALA A 28 8.53 -6.12 21.23
N ASP A 29 8.17 -6.10 22.51
CA ASP A 29 8.25 -7.25 23.42
C ASP A 29 7.01 -7.29 24.31
N GLY A 30 6.07 -8.18 24.00
CA GLY A 30 4.74 -8.19 24.60
C GLY A 30 3.68 -8.84 23.71
N THR A 31 2.45 -8.36 23.80
CA THR A 31 1.29 -8.90 23.08
C THR A 31 0.58 -7.79 22.31
N TRP A 32 0.35 -8.01 21.02
CA TRP A 32 -0.60 -7.21 20.25
C TRP A 32 -2.02 -7.71 20.50
N VAL A 33 -2.96 -6.79 20.68
CA VAL A 33 -4.39 -7.07 20.74
C VAL A 33 -5.05 -6.36 19.57
N TYR A 34 -5.68 -7.12 18.68
CA TYR A 34 -6.38 -6.61 17.51
C TYR A 34 -7.89 -6.81 17.68
N ALA A 35 -8.69 -5.85 17.22
CA ALA A 35 -10.13 -6.02 17.04
C ALA A 35 -10.51 -5.77 15.58
N VAL A 36 -11.52 -6.48 15.10
CA VAL A 36 -12.13 -6.27 13.78
C VAL A 36 -13.65 -6.18 13.90
N SER A 37 -14.28 -5.34 13.08
CA SER A 37 -15.71 -5.03 13.20
C SER A 37 -16.30 -4.51 11.89
N SER A 38 -17.59 -4.67 11.67
CA SER A 38 -18.37 -4.05 10.60
C SER A 38 -18.80 -2.62 10.93
N LYS A 39 -18.55 -2.19 12.18
CA LYS A 39 -18.82 -0.84 12.68
C LYS A 39 -17.53 -0.21 13.22
N PRO A 40 -17.42 1.14 13.22
CA PRO A 40 -16.31 1.82 13.86
C PRO A 40 -16.07 1.34 15.30
N LEU A 41 -14.82 1.19 15.68
CA LEU A 41 -14.40 0.75 17.02
C LEU A 41 -14.52 1.89 18.03
N THR A 42 -15.74 2.35 18.29
CA THR A 42 -16.04 3.50 19.17
C THR A 42 -16.92 3.14 20.38
N ASP A 43 -17.32 1.86 20.51
CA ASP A 43 -18.22 1.38 21.55
C ASP A 43 -17.70 0.07 22.15
N ALA A 44 -17.34 0.10 23.43
CA ALA A 44 -16.83 -1.06 24.16
C ALA A 44 -17.86 -2.20 24.29
N GLY A 45 -19.15 -1.87 24.26
CA GLY A 45 -20.26 -2.82 24.39
C GLY A 45 -20.71 -3.42 23.07
N ALA A 46 -20.26 -2.88 21.94
CA ALA A 46 -20.68 -3.36 20.62
C ALA A 46 -20.22 -4.80 20.37
N SER A 47 -21.13 -5.61 19.81
CA SER A 47 -20.77 -6.90 19.25
C SER A 47 -19.85 -6.69 18.06
N LEU A 48 -18.66 -7.27 18.11
CA LEU A 48 -17.74 -7.28 16.99
C LEU A 48 -18.17 -8.41 16.03
N GLY A 49 -18.41 -8.05 14.78
CA GLY A 49 -18.68 -8.99 13.69
C GLY A 49 -18.14 -8.41 12.40
N LEU A 50 -17.71 -9.25 11.47
CA LEU A 50 -17.25 -8.77 10.15
C LEU A 50 -18.45 -8.57 9.21
N PRO A 51 -18.33 -7.68 8.21
CA PRO A 51 -19.33 -7.61 7.14
C PRO A 51 -19.31 -8.91 6.32
N ASP A 52 -20.42 -9.19 5.64
CA ASP A 52 -20.55 -10.38 4.79
C ASP A 52 -19.44 -10.41 3.73
N GLY A 53 -18.88 -11.60 3.50
CA GLY A 53 -17.78 -11.80 2.55
C GLY A 53 -16.40 -11.39 3.04
N VAL A 54 -16.25 -10.85 4.26
CA VAL A 54 -14.94 -10.56 4.87
C VAL A 54 -14.63 -11.57 5.97
N SER A 55 -13.39 -12.05 6.03
CA SER A 55 -12.95 -13.05 7.00
C SER A 55 -11.59 -12.71 7.58
N VAL A 56 -11.32 -13.22 8.78
CA VAL A 56 -10.00 -13.14 9.41
C VAL A 56 -9.48 -14.54 9.70
N LYS A 57 -8.20 -14.76 9.40
CA LYS A 57 -7.49 -15.99 9.75
C LYS A 57 -6.37 -15.67 10.74
N VAL A 58 -6.10 -16.64 11.61
CA VAL A 58 -4.99 -16.64 12.57
C VAL A 58 -4.24 -17.97 12.46
N GLY A 59 -2.99 -18.02 12.92
CA GLY A 59 -2.19 -19.25 12.88
C GLY A 59 -1.73 -19.66 11.49
N VAL A 60 -1.74 -18.73 10.51
CA VAL A 60 -1.19 -19.00 9.17
C VAL A 60 0.35 -18.91 9.26
N PRO A 61 1.11 -19.79 8.56
CA PRO A 61 2.56 -19.68 8.55
C PRO A 61 3.02 -18.27 8.15
N GLY A 62 3.95 -17.69 8.91
CA GLY A 62 4.45 -16.33 8.69
C GLY A 62 4.07 -15.38 9.83
N PRO A 63 3.76 -14.10 9.54
CA PRO A 63 3.57 -13.09 10.59
C PRO A 63 2.34 -13.34 11.48
N SER A 64 1.40 -14.21 11.09
CA SER A 64 0.21 -14.51 11.89
C SER A 64 0.30 -15.80 12.72
N SER A 65 1.45 -16.48 12.69
CA SER A 65 1.58 -17.80 13.30
C SER A 65 1.48 -17.79 14.83
N SER A 66 1.73 -16.63 15.47
CA SER A 66 1.60 -16.47 16.93
C SER A 66 0.26 -15.88 17.36
N CYS A 67 -0.68 -15.69 16.44
CA CYS A 67 -1.98 -15.10 16.74
C CYS A 67 -3.02 -16.16 17.12
N ALA A 68 -3.89 -15.82 18.07
CA ALA A 68 -5.03 -16.62 18.48
C ALA A 68 -6.25 -15.73 18.73
N ALA A 69 -7.47 -16.28 18.62
CA ALA A 69 -8.68 -15.59 19.04
C ALA A 69 -8.67 -15.39 20.57
N ALA A 70 -9.03 -14.19 21.02
CA ALA A 70 -9.16 -13.90 22.43
C ALA A 70 -10.34 -14.69 23.03
N THR A 71 -10.10 -15.42 24.11
CA THR A 71 -11.12 -16.26 24.73
C THR A 71 -12.32 -15.41 25.19
N GLY A 72 -13.53 -15.84 24.84
CA GLY A 72 -14.78 -15.19 25.26
C GLY A 72 -15.09 -13.86 24.57
N THR A 73 -14.27 -13.40 23.60
CA THR A 73 -14.52 -12.14 22.89
C THR A 73 -14.41 -12.34 21.37
N ALA A 74 -15.55 -12.52 20.71
CA ALA A 74 -15.61 -12.61 19.25
C ALA A 74 -14.98 -11.36 18.61
N GLY A 75 -14.28 -11.55 17.48
CA GLY A 75 -13.66 -10.46 16.72
C GLY A 75 -12.41 -9.82 17.35
N VAL A 76 -11.91 -10.35 18.47
CA VAL A 76 -10.64 -9.92 19.08
C VAL A 76 -9.59 -11.03 18.97
N TYR A 77 -8.36 -10.64 18.66
CA TYR A 77 -7.23 -11.55 18.48
C TYR A 77 -6.03 -11.05 19.28
N THR A 78 -5.27 -11.98 19.85
CA THR A 78 -4.01 -11.69 20.55
C THR A 78 -2.85 -12.32 19.80
N CYS A 79 -1.78 -11.56 19.57
CA CYS A 79 -0.58 -12.05 18.92
C CYS A 79 0.63 -11.80 19.82
N ASP A 80 1.25 -12.86 20.30
CA ASP A 80 2.44 -12.74 21.14
C ASP A 80 3.66 -12.40 20.28
N VAL A 81 4.45 -11.44 20.77
CA VAL A 81 5.69 -10.97 20.17
C VAL A 81 6.81 -11.14 21.18
N VAL A 82 7.75 -12.01 20.83
CA VAL A 82 9.01 -12.17 21.54
C VAL A 82 10.13 -11.47 20.77
N PRO A 83 11.24 -11.07 21.40
CA PRO A 83 12.29 -10.34 20.70
C PRO A 83 12.94 -11.07 19.52
N SER A 84 12.83 -12.39 19.48
CA SER A 84 13.32 -13.23 18.38
C SER A 84 12.28 -13.44 17.26
N SER A 85 11.03 -13.03 17.46
CA SER A 85 9.98 -13.13 16.44
C SER A 85 9.86 -11.83 15.64
N SER A 86 9.11 -11.89 14.54
CA SER A 86 8.72 -10.68 13.81
C SER A 86 7.99 -9.71 14.76
N PRO A 87 8.37 -8.42 14.82
CA PRO A 87 7.64 -7.43 15.61
C PRO A 87 6.24 -7.11 15.03
N PHE A 88 5.98 -7.57 13.81
CA PHE A 88 4.76 -7.33 13.02
C PHE A 88 3.73 -8.45 13.14
N ALA A 89 3.70 -9.17 14.27
CA ALA A 89 2.74 -10.24 14.45
C ALA A 89 1.29 -9.72 14.38
N SER A 90 0.48 -10.27 13.48
CA SER A 90 -0.88 -9.78 13.23
C SER A 90 -1.79 -10.85 12.63
N PRO A 91 -3.12 -10.79 12.87
CA PRO A 91 -4.07 -11.59 12.09
C PRO A 91 -4.03 -11.17 10.61
N VAL A 92 -4.49 -12.07 9.73
CA VAL A 92 -4.68 -11.75 8.31
C VAL A 92 -6.16 -11.60 8.00
N ILE A 93 -6.51 -10.57 7.23
CA ILE A 93 -7.85 -10.34 6.70
C ILE A 93 -7.91 -10.76 5.24
N GLY A 94 -9.09 -11.18 4.78
CA GLY A 94 -9.35 -11.44 3.38
C GLY A 94 -10.81 -11.18 3.02
N ALA A 95 -11.06 -11.01 1.72
CA ALA A 95 -12.37 -10.88 1.12
C ALA A 95 -12.64 -12.09 0.20
N SER A 96 -13.83 -12.67 0.33
CA SER A 96 -14.31 -13.71 -0.59
C SER A 96 -14.56 -13.12 -1.99
N ASP A 97 -14.65 -13.98 -3.00
CA ASP A 97 -15.03 -13.56 -4.37
C ASP A 97 -16.41 -12.90 -4.44
N ALA A 98 -17.29 -13.19 -3.47
CA ALA A 98 -18.63 -12.64 -3.37
C ALA A 98 -18.71 -11.31 -2.58
N ALA A 99 -17.57 -10.82 -2.04
CA ALA A 99 -17.56 -9.56 -1.31
C ALA A 99 -17.93 -8.40 -2.25
N HIS A 100 -18.84 -7.54 -1.79
CA HIS A 100 -19.34 -6.43 -2.60
C HIS A 100 -18.33 -5.27 -2.65
N ASP A 101 -18.32 -4.57 -3.79
CA ASP A 101 -17.61 -3.29 -3.95
C ASP A 101 -17.98 -2.29 -2.85
N GLY A 102 -16.99 -1.60 -2.28
CA GLY A 102 -17.17 -0.68 -1.17
C GLY A 102 -17.48 -1.33 0.19
N THR A 103 -17.32 -2.66 0.34
CA THR A 103 -17.49 -3.30 1.66
C THR A 103 -16.42 -2.79 2.63
N VAL A 104 -16.82 -2.28 3.79
CA VAL A 104 -15.89 -1.74 4.80
C VAL A 104 -15.89 -2.60 6.07
N ALA A 105 -14.71 -3.03 6.49
CA ALA A 105 -14.43 -3.50 7.84
C ALA A 105 -13.53 -2.49 8.57
N TYR A 106 -13.70 -2.36 9.87
CA TYR A 106 -12.87 -1.55 10.74
C TYR A 106 -11.96 -2.46 11.54
N TYR A 107 -10.74 -2.01 11.77
CA TYR A 107 -9.82 -2.73 12.64
C TYR A 107 -9.03 -1.76 13.51
N GLY A 108 -8.50 -2.30 14.60
CA GLY A 108 -7.72 -1.53 15.55
C GLY A 108 -6.75 -2.42 16.28
N ALA A 109 -5.70 -1.81 16.81
CA ALA A 109 -4.66 -2.51 17.55
C ALA A 109 -4.30 -1.75 18.82
N VAL A 110 -3.96 -2.51 19.85
CA VAL A 110 -3.35 -2.03 21.10
C VAL A 110 -2.13 -2.90 21.38
N PHE A 111 -0.99 -2.29 21.71
CA PHE A 111 0.18 -3.04 22.15
C PHE A 111 0.27 -3.07 23.68
N VAL A 112 0.46 -4.26 24.24
CA VAL A 112 0.66 -4.49 25.67
C VAL A 112 2.09 -4.97 25.90
N PRO A 113 2.96 -4.18 26.55
CA PRO A 113 4.29 -4.65 26.92
C PRO A 113 4.22 -5.93 27.78
N ARG A 114 5.25 -6.77 27.70
CA ARG A 114 5.34 -8.00 28.48
C ARG A 114 5.06 -7.76 29.97
N GLY A 115 4.18 -8.58 30.55
CA GLY A 115 3.72 -8.45 31.94
C GLY A 115 2.57 -7.47 32.15
N GLY A 116 2.12 -6.76 31.10
CA GLY A 116 0.94 -5.90 31.15
C GLY A 116 -0.38 -6.68 31.12
N ASN A 117 -1.49 -5.99 31.43
CA ASN A 117 -2.83 -6.58 31.47
C ASN A 117 -3.46 -6.66 30.07
N VAL A 118 -3.48 -7.88 29.49
CA VAL A 118 -4.07 -8.15 28.18
C VAL A 118 -5.60 -8.01 28.21
N ALA A 119 -6.27 -8.35 29.31
CA ALA A 119 -7.73 -8.25 29.42
C ALA A 119 -8.21 -6.78 29.33
N ASP A 120 -7.48 -5.86 29.94
CA ASP A 120 -7.76 -4.42 29.80
C ASP A 120 -7.61 -3.97 28.35
N ALA A 121 -6.59 -4.47 27.65
CA ALA A 121 -6.37 -4.16 26.24
C ALA A 121 -7.46 -4.73 25.32
N VAL A 122 -8.00 -5.92 25.61
CA VAL A 122 -9.18 -6.50 24.93
C VAL A 122 -10.41 -5.60 25.06
N THR A 123 -10.55 -4.90 26.19
CA THR A 123 -11.63 -3.92 26.37
C THR A 123 -11.33 -2.63 25.63
N ARG A 124 -10.12 -2.09 25.76
CA ARG A 124 -9.71 -0.83 25.12
C ARG A 124 -9.73 -0.89 23.59
N VAL A 125 -9.31 -2.01 23.00
CA VAL A 125 -9.22 -2.15 21.53
C VAL A 125 -10.57 -1.94 20.83
N LYS A 126 -11.70 -2.08 21.55
CA LYS A 126 -13.04 -1.84 21.02
C LYS A 126 -13.41 -0.37 20.88
N THR A 127 -12.65 0.53 21.49
CA THR A 127 -12.90 1.99 21.50
C THR A 127 -11.77 2.81 20.87
N VAL A 128 -10.77 2.16 20.26
CA VAL A 128 -9.59 2.85 19.70
C VAL A 128 -9.92 3.75 18.50
N GLY A 129 -11.07 3.57 17.87
CA GLY A 129 -11.59 4.49 16.85
C GLY A 129 -12.06 5.83 17.41
N SER A 130 -12.24 5.94 18.74
CA SER A 130 -12.53 7.22 19.41
C SER A 130 -11.25 7.97 19.80
N SER A 131 -10.08 7.35 19.71
CA SER A 131 -8.82 8.00 20.04
C SER A 131 -8.50 9.07 18.98
N PRO A 132 -8.07 10.28 19.39
CA PRO A 132 -7.75 11.33 18.44
C PRO A 132 -6.62 10.89 17.50
N ALA A 133 -6.59 11.40 16.26
CA ALA A 133 -5.57 11.04 15.27
C ALA A 133 -4.12 11.29 15.74
N ASN A 134 -3.92 12.22 16.69
CA ASN A 134 -2.64 12.50 17.35
C ASN A 134 -2.55 11.95 18.78
N GLY A 135 -3.41 10.97 19.11
CA GLY A 135 -3.52 10.34 20.41
C GLY A 135 -2.32 9.47 20.77
N PRO A 136 -2.35 8.81 21.94
CA PRO A 136 -1.26 7.96 22.39
C PRO A 136 -0.95 6.89 21.33
N THR A 137 0.27 6.96 20.80
CA THR A 137 0.79 6.11 19.71
C THR A 137 0.83 4.59 19.97
N SER A 138 0.30 4.14 21.11
CA SER A 138 0.19 2.73 21.51
C SER A 138 -1.18 2.10 21.21
N GLU A 139 -2.10 2.87 20.64
CA GLU A 139 -3.39 2.40 20.14
C GLU A 139 -3.78 3.17 18.88
N GLN A 140 -4.31 2.48 17.89
CA GLN A 140 -4.71 3.05 16.60
C GLN A 140 -5.89 2.28 16.02
N ALA A 141 -6.66 2.94 15.17
CA ALA A 141 -7.71 2.34 14.34
C ALA A 141 -7.45 2.65 12.86
N ALA A 142 -7.93 1.78 12.00
CA ALA A 142 -7.94 1.96 10.55
C ALA A 142 -9.10 1.16 9.94
N LYS A 143 -9.29 1.26 8.63
CA LYS A 143 -10.30 0.47 7.91
C LYS A 143 -9.69 -0.42 6.83
N VAL A 144 -10.43 -1.45 6.47
CA VAL A 144 -10.20 -2.30 5.31
C VAL A 144 -11.39 -2.08 4.38
N THR A 145 -11.13 -1.67 3.15
CA THR A 145 -12.15 -1.53 2.11
C THR A 145 -11.95 -2.59 1.04
N VAL A 146 -13.04 -3.22 0.60
CA VAL A 146 -13.04 -4.11 -0.56
C VAL A 146 -13.41 -3.29 -1.78
N GLU A 147 -12.53 -3.24 -2.78
CA GLU A 147 -12.80 -2.58 -4.06
C GLU A 147 -12.66 -3.59 -5.19
N THR A 148 -13.56 -3.57 -6.16
CA THR A 148 -13.53 -4.46 -7.32
C THR A 148 -12.47 -4.02 -8.34
N SER A 149 -12.05 -4.93 -9.21
CA SER A 149 -11.17 -4.60 -10.34
C SER A 149 -11.77 -3.52 -11.24
N GLU A 150 -13.08 -3.57 -11.46
CA GLU A 150 -13.84 -2.61 -12.25
C GLU A 150 -13.81 -1.23 -11.62
N HIS A 151 -13.95 -1.14 -10.29
CA HIS A 151 -13.81 0.11 -9.54
C HIS A 151 -12.41 0.68 -9.71
N VAL A 152 -11.38 -0.11 -9.39
CA VAL A 152 -9.98 0.31 -9.46
C VAL A 152 -9.61 0.78 -10.87
N ALA A 153 -10.10 0.10 -11.91
CA ALA A 153 -9.86 0.45 -13.31
C ALA A 153 -10.47 1.79 -13.76
N ARG A 154 -11.36 2.42 -12.97
CA ARG A 154 -11.83 3.79 -13.23
C ARG A 154 -10.75 4.84 -12.99
N ASN A 155 -9.74 4.50 -12.19
CA ASN A 155 -8.58 5.34 -11.97
C ASN A 155 -7.63 5.21 -13.17
N THR A 156 -7.03 6.32 -13.62
CA THR A 156 -6.09 6.31 -14.76
C THR A 156 -4.84 7.10 -14.47
N VAL A 157 -3.73 6.69 -15.09
CA VAL A 157 -2.41 7.34 -14.96
C VAL A 157 -1.83 7.54 -16.35
N ARG A 158 -1.20 8.69 -16.58
CA ARG A 158 -0.44 8.99 -17.80
C ARG A 158 0.88 9.65 -17.45
N LEU A 159 1.88 9.42 -18.29
CA LEU A 159 3.24 9.94 -18.14
C LEU A 159 3.63 10.82 -19.32
N THR A 160 4.34 11.90 -19.02
CA THR A 160 5.06 12.73 -19.99
C THR A 160 6.52 12.83 -19.55
N THR A 161 7.39 12.11 -20.25
CA THR A 161 8.82 11.98 -19.90
C THR A 161 9.71 12.50 -21.03
N PRO A 162 9.91 13.83 -21.15
CA PRO A 162 10.91 14.37 -22.07
C PRO A 162 12.32 13.86 -21.75
N ASP A 163 13.15 13.79 -22.79
CA ASP A 163 14.57 13.43 -22.69
C ASP A 163 15.35 14.41 -21.81
N LEU A 164 16.42 13.92 -21.21
CA LEU A 164 17.28 14.66 -20.28
C LEU A 164 18.71 14.71 -20.82
N ALA A 165 19.21 15.91 -21.11
CA ALA A 165 20.61 16.09 -21.49
C ALA A 165 21.55 16.13 -20.27
N ALA A 166 22.79 15.67 -20.44
CA ALA A 166 23.83 15.75 -19.41
C ALA A 166 24.03 17.19 -18.91
N GLY A 167 24.20 17.36 -17.60
CA GLY A 167 24.37 18.66 -16.95
C GLY A 167 23.15 19.59 -17.00
N LYS A 168 21.99 19.09 -17.44
CA LYS A 168 20.73 19.84 -17.50
C LYS A 168 19.71 19.28 -16.51
N SER A 169 18.61 20.01 -16.39
CA SER A 169 17.42 19.56 -15.69
C SER A 169 16.23 19.53 -16.63
N VAL A 170 15.29 18.62 -16.38
CA VAL A 170 14.02 18.54 -17.10
C VAL A 170 12.89 18.26 -16.13
N THR A 171 11.76 18.94 -16.32
CA THR A 171 10.53 18.65 -15.59
C THR A 171 9.73 17.62 -16.37
N GLN A 172 9.42 16.52 -15.71
CA GLN A 172 8.54 15.47 -16.20
C GLN A 172 7.21 15.54 -15.44
N GLN A 173 6.15 14.97 -16.04
CA GLN A 173 4.81 15.07 -15.49
C GLN A 173 4.09 13.72 -15.45
N VAL A 174 3.25 13.57 -14.44
CA VAL A 174 2.27 12.50 -14.31
C VAL A 174 0.90 13.16 -14.21
N THR A 175 -0.07 12.70 -15.00
CA THR A 175 -1.48 13.05 -14.79
C THR A 175 -2.23 11.84 -14.29
N VAL A 176 -3.02 12.04 -13.23
CA VAL A 176 -3.80 11.01 -12.57
C VAL A 176 -5.25 11.46 -12.56
N HIS A 177 -6.15 10.61 -13.05
CA HIS A 177 -7.57 10.72 -12.78
C HIS A 177 -7.90 9.72 -11.69
N ALA A 178 -8.26 10.22 -10.50
CA ALA A 178 -8.52 9.40 -9.33
C ALA A 178 -10.01 9.44 -8.97
N VAL A 179 -10.69 8.30 -8.93
CA VAL A 179 -12.02 8.17 -8.32
C VAL A 179 -11.89 8.11 -6.79
N ASP A 180 -10.82 7.49 -6.30
CA ASP A 180 -10.53 7.27 -4.89
C ASP A 180 -9.24 7.99 -4.50
N PRO A 181 -9.07 8.44 -3.25
CA PRO A 181 -7.76 8.87 -2.78
C PRO A 181 -6.78 7.69 -2.80
N GLY A 182 -5.51 7.98 -3.02
CA GLY A 182 -4.50 6.93 -3.20
C GLY A 182 -3.08 7.47 -3.25
N LYS A 183 -2.11 6.56 -3.41
CA LYS A 183 -0.69 6.89 -3.41
C LYS A 183 -0.08 6.69 -4.79
N LEU A 184 0.44 7.73 -5.41
CA LEU A 184 1.29 7.61 -6.59
C LEU A 184 2.70 7.21 -6.19
N GLN A 185 3.29 6.22 -6.87
CA GLN A 185 4.69 5.84 -6.75
C GLN A 185 5.36 5.87 -8.13
N LEU A 186 6.54 6.50 -8.21
CA LEU A 186 7.40 6.48 -9.39
C LEU A 186 8.63 5.63 -9.16
N HIS A 187 8.81 4.64 -10.04
CA HIS A 187 9.96 3.75 -10.07
C HIS A 187 10.76 4.00 -11.35
N PHE A 188 12.07 3.98 -11.23
CA PHE A 188 12.98 4.17 -12.35
C PHE A 188 13.88 2.95 -12.52
N ASN A 189 14.08 2.52 -13.76
CA ASN A 189 14.91 1.37 -14.11
C ASN A 189 15.68 1.61 -15.41
N SER A 190 16.71 0.78 -15.65
CA SER A 190 17.30 0.63 -16.98
C SER A 190 16.26 0.10 -17.96
N ALA A 191 16.16 0.70 -19.15
CA ALA A 191 15.23 0.23 -20.17
C ALA A 191 15.60 -1.16 -20.72
N ALA A 192 14.62 -1.85 -21.31
CA ALA A 192 14.85 -3.14 -21.96
C ALA A 192 16.01 -3.06 -22.98
N GLY A 193 16.96 -4.00 -22.88
CA GLY A 193 18.16 -4.05 -23.73
C GLY A 193 19.35 -3.22 -23.24
N GLN A 194 19.19 -2.41 -22.19
CA GLN A 194 20.31 -1.78 -21.47
C GLN A 194 20.89 -2.74 -20.41
N PRO A 195 22.17 -2.57 -20.01
CA PRO A 195 22.67 -3.20 -18.80
C PRO A 195 21.80 -2.82 -17.60
N SER A 196 21.59 -3.77 -16.67
CA SER A 196 20.97 -3.42 -15.38
C SER A 196 21.81 -2.35 -14.71
N TRP A 197 21.16 -1.34 -14.10
CA TRP A 197 21.91 -0.36 -13.33
C TRP A 197 22.75 -1.05 -12.27
N PRO A 198 23.97 -0.56 -12.02
CA PRO A 198 24.78 -1.10 -10.95
C PRO A 198 24.01 -1.01 -9.63
N THR A 199 24.02 -2.08 -8.86
CA THR A 199 23.53 -2.04 -7.49
C THR A 199 24.36 -1.01 -6.73
N PHE A 200 23.73 -0.34 -5.76
CA PHE A 200 24.40 0.60 -4.86
C PHE A 200 25.83 0.13 -4.48
N PRO A 201 26.86 1.00 -4.56
CA PRO A 201 26.78 2.46 -4.49
C PRO A 201 26.92 3.23 -5.81
N THR A 202 27.10 2.60 -6.97
CA THR A 202 27.39 3.35 -8.21
C THR A 202 26.12 4.03 -8.74
N PRO A 203 26.05 5.37 -8.78
CA PRO A 203 24.85 6.08 -9.22
C PRO A 203 24.79 6.19 -10.74
N VAL A 204 23.58 6.38 -11.28
CA VAL A 204 23.36 6.72 -12.70
C VAL A 204 23.73 8.19 -12.99
N GLY A 205 24.00 9.00 -11.97
CA GLY A 205 24.32 10.42 -12.12
C GLY A 205 23.10 11.27 -12.48
N VAL A 206 21.91 10.84 -12.07
CA VAL A 206 20.65 11.59 -12.18
C VAL A 206 19.99 11.59 -10.83
N LYS A 207 19.34 12.68 -10.42
CA LYS A 207 18.53 12.75 -9.20
C LYS A 207 17.25 13.53 -9.41
N VAL A 208 16.26 13.28 -8.56
CA VAL A 208 15.10 14.16 -8.42
C VAL A 208 15.48 15.34 -7.52
N THR A 209 15.21 16.56 -7.97
CA THR A 209 15.51 17.78 -7.20
C THR A 209 14.26 18.47 -6.65
N ASP A 210 13.11 18.17 -7.24
CA ASP A 210 11.84 18.74 -6.83
C ASP A 210 10.68 17.82 -7.21
N SER A 211 9.59 17.87 -6.45
CA SER A 211 8.36 17.11 -6.68
C SER A 211 7.16 17.84 -6.08
N THR A 212 6.16 18.16 -6.90
CA THR A 212 4.95 18.88 -6.49
C THR A 212 3.70 18.26 -7.13
N ALA A 213 2.54 18.47 -6.50
CA ALA A 213 1.23 18.04 -7.01
C ALA A 213 0.23 19.21 -7.03
N THR A 214 -0.65 19.22 -8.04
CA THR A 214 -1.79 20.14 -8.19
C THR A 214 -3.05 19.35 -8.53
N PRO A 215 -4.17 19.47 -7.77
CA PRO A 215 -4.33 20.22 -6.53
C PRO A 215 -3.37 19.74 -5.44
N ALA A 216 -3.25 20.51 -4.35
CA ALA A 216 -2.24 20.26 -3.33
C ALA A 216 -2.36 18.83 -2.75
N GLY A 217 -1.27 18.07 -2.87
CA GLY A 217 -1.05 16.76 -2.25
C GLY A 217 0.34 16.71 -1.61
N THR A 218 0.63 15.67 -0.82
CA THR A 218 1.93 15.52 -0.14
C THR A 218 2.87 14.69 -1.00
N CYS A 219 3.74 15.36 -1.76
CA CYS A 219 4.79 14.71 -2.52
C CYS A 219 6.13 14.73 -1.77
N ASN A 220 6.84 13.62 -1.85
CA ASN A 220 8.19 13.46 -1.34
C ASN A 220 9.03 12.72 -2.38
N HIS A 221 10.35 12.86 -2.27
CA HIS A 221 11.28 12.12 -3.11
C HIS A 221 12.57 11.76 -2.37
N VAL A 222 13.26 10.74 -2.85
CA VAL A 222 14.63 10.42 -2.46
C VAL A 222 15.56 11.49 -3.06
N THR A 223 16.44 12.06 -2.23
CA THR A 223 17.39 13.11 -2.65
C THR A 223 18.73 12.56 -3.16
N SER A 224 18.95 11.25 -3.06
CA SER A 224 20.11 10.58 -3.65
C SER A 224 19.94 10.41 -5.16
N ASP A 225 21.04 10.08 -5.82
CA ASP A 225 20.99 9.70 -7.24
C ASP A 225 20.16 8.43 -7.45
N LEU A 226 19.57 8.31 -8.65
CA LEU A 226 18.81 7.16 -9.09
C LEU A 226 19.68 5.90 -9.02
N ASN A 227 19.11 4.86 -8.41
CA ASN A 227 19.64 3.51 -8.34
C ASN A 227 18.49 2.50 -8.50
N SER A 228 18.80 1.26 -8.89
CA SER A 228 17.78 0.26 -9.25
C SER A 228 17.42 -0.64 -8.06
N PRO A 229 16.18 -1.17 -8.02
CA PRO A 229 14.89 -0.53 -8.31
C PRO A 229 14.33 0.05 -7.01
N THR A 230 14.15 1.37 -6.91
CA THR A 230 13.56 1.98 -5.72
C THR A 230 12.44 2.96 -6.08
N THR A 231 11.46 3.12 -5.18
CA THR A 231 10.46 4.19 -5.28
C THR A 231 11.16 5.52 -5.01
N ILE A 232 11.30 6.35 -6.04
CA ILE A 232 12.06 7.60 -5.92
C ILE A 232 11.15 8.76 -5.59
N VAL A 233 9.95 8.82 -6.18
CA VAL A 233 8.95 9.85 -5.89
C VAL A 233 7.69 9.16 -5.40
N TRP A 234 7.08 9.70 -4.34
CA TRP A 234 5.77 9.27 -3.91
C TRP A 234 4.91 10.45 -3.50
N CYS A 235 3.63 10.38 -3.84
CA CYS A 235 2.66 11.42 -3.51
C CYS A 235 1.39 10.79 -2.97
N ASP A 236 0.85 11.33 -1.87
CA ASP A 236 -0.52 11.04 -1.46
C ASP A 236 -1.45 12.03 -2.16
N LEU A 237 -2.41 11.51 -2.92
CA LEU A 237 -3.28 12.29 -3.79
C LEU A 237 -4.74 12.14 -3.33
N PRO A 238 -5.51 13.25 -3.28
CA PRO A 238 -6.95 13.17 -3.10
C PRO A 238 -7.63 12.56 -4.34
N ALA A 239 -8.90 12.20 -4.21
CA ALA A 239 -9.75 11.93 -5.37
C ALA A 239 -9.87 13.18 -6.26
N GLY A 240 -10.06 12.96 -7.55
CA GLY A 240 -10.13 13.97 -8.61
C GLY A 240 -8.94 13.92 -9.58
N ASP A 241 -8.86 14.92 -10.44
CA ASP A 241 -7.74 15.05 -11.38
C ASP A 241 -6.54 15.70 -10.68
N SER A 242 -5.38 15.06 -10.78
CA SER A 242 -4.11 15.55 -10.25
C SER A 242 -3.02 15.58 -11.31
N THR A 243 -2.21 16.63 -11.28
CA THR A 243 -0.97 16.73 -12.05
C THR A 243 0.21 16.79 -11.09
N ILE A 244 1.16 15.88 -11.29
CA ILE A 244 2.36 15.74 -10.48
C ILE A 244 3.53 16.14 -11.38
N SER A 245 4.26 17.17 -10.97
CA SER A 245 5.47 17.63 -11.66
C SER A 245 6.68 17.28 -10.83
N TYR A 246 7.67 16.62 -11.45
CA TYR A 246 8.95 16.32 -10.80
C TYR A 246 10.10 16.71 -11.71
N THR A 247 11.16 17.25 -11.11
CA THR A 247 12.33 17.73 -11.86
C THR A 247 13.49 16.78 -11.67
N LEU A 248 13.99 16.23 -12.78
CA LEU A 248 15.22 15.46 -12.82
C LEU A 248 16.39 16.38 -13.15
N ALA A 249 17.55 16.14 -12.55
CA ALA A 249 18.81 16.80 -12.88
C ALA A 249 19.89 15.76 -13.14
N ALA A 250 20.56 15.86 -14.31
CA ALA A 250 21.68 15.00 -14.67
C ALA A 250 23.02 15.68 -14.34
N GLN A 251 23.99 14.91 -13.88
CA GLN A 251 25.38 15.35 -13.76
C GLN A 251 25.98 15.61 -15.16
N PRO A 252 27.01 16.48 -15.28
CA PRO A 252 27.65 16.77 -16.56
C PRO A 252 28.35 15.57 -17.21
N GLU A 253 28.88 14.65 -16.40
CA GLU A 253 29.66 13.48 -16.83
C GLU A 253 28.81 12.21 -16.91
N THR A 254 27.49 12.35 -16.90
CA THR A 254 26.58 11.20 -16.94
C THR A 254 26.71 10.44 -18.25
N ALA A 255 26.79 9.11 -18.17
CA ALA A 255 26.76 8.24 -19.35
C ALA A 255 25.39 8.26 -20.02
N SER A 256 25.36 7.90 -21.30
CA SER A 256 24.10 7.76 -22.02
C SER A 256 23.33 6.55 -21.51
N TRP A 257 22.03 6.71 -21.26
CA TRP A 257 21.12 5.65 -20.84
C TRP A 257 19.76 5.79 -21.49
N LYS A 258 19.05 4.67 -21.64
CA LYS A 258 17.59 4.66 -21.76
C LYS A 258 16.99 4.31 -20.41
N VAL A 259 16.11 5.16 -19.92
CA VAL A 259 15.51 5.04 -18.58
C VAL A 259 14.02 4.74 -18.72
N ASP A 260 13.59 3.63 -18.15
CA ASP A 260 12.19 3.28 -18.01
C ASP A 260 11.65 3.89 -16.71
N VAL A 261 10.54 4.60 -16.83
CA VAL A 261 9.76 5.15 -15.72
C VAL A 261 8.45 4.39 -15.64
N ARG A 262 8.18 3.84 -14.47
CA ARG A 262 6.90 3.21 -14.13
C ARG A 262 6.20 4.07 -13.08
N ALA A 263 5.05 4.62 -13.46
CA ALA A 263 4.11 5.26 -12.54
C ALA A 263 3.03 4.26 -12.14
N GLU A 264 2.91 4.00 -10.85
CA GLU A 264 1.85 3.16 -10.28
C GLU A 264 1.00 4.00 -9.33
N TYR A 265 -0.30 4.09 -9.59
CA TYR A 265 -1.24 4.71 -8.67
C TYR A 265 -1.89 3.65 -7.79
N GLN A 266 -1.52 3.63 -6.52
CA GLN A 266 -1.93 2.63 -5.55
C GLN A 266 -3.25 3.03 -4.91
N VAL A 267 -4.33 2.42 -5.41
CA VAL A 267 -5.63 2.35 -4.74
C VAL A 267 -5.66 1.10 -3.87
N LEU A 268 -5.25 -0.04 -4.43
CA LEU A 268 -5.00 -1.27 -3.69
C LEU A 268 -3.70 -1.15 -2.91
N THR A 269 -3.75 -1.47 -1.62
CA THR A 269 -2.58 -1.41 -0.74
C THR A 269 -1.51 -2.42 -1.12
N TRP A 270 -1.91 -3.53 -1.77
CA TRP A 270 -1.02 -4.54 -2.29
C TRP A 270 -1.66 -5.27 -3.48
N GLY A 271 -0.82 -5.83 -4.33
CA GLY A 271 -1.23 -6.80 -5.35
C GLY A 271 -1.09 -6.25 -6.76
N ALA A 272 -1.66 -6.98 -7.71
CA ALA A 272 -1.83 -6.50 -9.08
C ALA A 272 -3.18 -5.79 -9.21
N GLY A 273 -3.33 -4.96 -10.24
CA GLY A 273 -4.60 -4.30 -10.56
C GLY A 273 -4.59 -2.78 -10.38
N ASN A 274 -3.60 -2.23 -9.67
CA ASN A 274 -3.38 -0.79 -9.62
C ASN A 274 -3.12 -0.22 -11.03
N PRO A 275 -3.65 0.97 -11.37
CA PRO A 275 -3.34 1.64 -12.63
C PRO A 275 -1.84 1.90 -12.77
N VAL A 276 -1.29 1.51 -13.92
CA VAL A 276 0.12 1.68 -14.24
C VAL A 276 0.26 2.39 -15.58
N ALA A 277 1.17 3.37 -15.64
CA ALA A 277 1.70 3.91 -16.88
C ALA A 277 3.21 3.64 -16.93
N ASN A 278 3.69 3.25 -18.10
CA ASN A 278 5.12 3.12 -18.36
C ASN A 278 5.50 4.12 -19.45
N SER A 279 6.70 4.68 -19.34
CA SER A 279 7.30 5.52 -20.38
C SER A 279 8.80 5.34 -20.37
N THR A 280 9.45 5.60 -21.50
CA THR A 280 10.91 5.55 -21.63
C THR A 280 11.39 6.91 -22.11
N PHE A 281 12.49 7.41 -21.54
CA PHE A 281 13.17 8.61 -22.02
C PHE A 281 14.67 8.36 -22.17
N ALA A 282 15.31 9.16 -23.04
CA ALA A 282 16.75 9.13 -23.22
C ALA A 282 17.45 10.10 -22.26
N LEU A 283 18.46 9.58 -21.57
CA LEU A 283 19.47 10.36 -20.88
C LEU A 283 20.65 10.54 -21.83
N GLN A 284 20.79 11.73 -22.38
CA GLN A 284 21.78 12.05 -23.40
C GLN A 284 23.10 12.41 -22.71
N GLY A 285 23.90 11.38 -22.44
CA GLY A 285 25.20 11.49 -21.81
C GLY A 285 26.30 11.94 -22.75
N THR A 286 27.39 12.45 -22.19
CA THR A 286 28.63 12.76 -22.93
C THR A 286 29.63 11.61 -22.89
N ALA A 287 29.54 10.74 -21.88
CA ALA A 287 30.31 9.51 -21.81
C ALA A 287 29.69 8.41 -22.70
N PRO A 288 30.52 7.56 -23.33
CA PRO A 288 30.05 6.45 -24.14
C PRO A 288 29.11 5.56 -23.32
N GLU A 289 28.08 5.02 -23.98
CA GLU A 289 27.15 4.08 -23.38
C GLU A 289 27.92 2.93 -22.72
N PRO A 290 27.56 2.53 -21.48
CA PRO A 290 28.20 1.40 -20.84
C PRO A 290 28.00 0.18 -21.75
N SER A 291 29.07 -0.28 -22.37
CA SER A 291 29.01 -1.47 -23.19
C SER A 291 28.63 -2.63 -22.28
N GLY A 292 27.45 -3.20 -22.51
CA GLY A 292 27.08 -4.48 -21.92
C GLY A 292 28.24 -5.44 -22.13
N SER A 293 28.57 -6.23 -21.10
CA SER A 293 29.64 -7.23 -21.17
C SER A 293 29.55 -7.94 -22.52
N PRO A 294 30.65 -8.00 -23.32
CA PRO A 294 30.57 -8.54 -24.66
C PRO A 294 29.88 -9.89 -24.60
N THR A 295 28.73 -10.02 -25.24
CA THR A 295 28.06 -11.31 -25.43
C THR A 295 29.15 -12.28 -25.85
N ALA A 296 29.44 -13.28 -25.02
CA ALA A 296 30.50 -14.23 -25.29
C ALA A 296 30.31 -14.69 -26.73
N SER A 297 31.28 -14.39 -27.59
CA SER A 297 31.27 -14.83 -28.98
C SER A 297 30.93 -16.32 -28.94
N PRO A 298 29.93 -16.79 -29.70
CA PRO A 298 29.45 -18.16 -29.59
C PRO A 298 30.66 -19.08 -29.70
N THR A 299 31.05 -19.68 -28.57
CA THR A 299 32.11 -20.68 -28.57
C THR A 299 31.53 -21.80 -29.41
N ALA A 300 32.16 -22.06 -30.56
CA ALA A 300 31.77 -23.13 -31.47
C ALA A 300 31.52 -24.38 -30.62
N SER A 301 30.27 -24.86 -30.65
CA SER A 301 29.87 -26.05 -29.94
C SER A 301 30.84 -27.17 -30.34
N PRO A 302 31.54 -27.83 -29.39
CA PRO A 302 32.36 -28.97 -29.75
C PRO A 302 31.44 -30.01 -30.39
N THR A 303 31.75 -30.40 -31.63
CA THR A 303 31.12 -31.48 -32.37
C THR A 303 31.03 -32.70 -31.46
N GLN A 304 29.84 -32.98 -30.94
CA GLN A 304 29.58 -34.21 -30.19
C GLN A 304 29.69 -35.38 -31.16
N THR A 305 30.61 -36.30 -30.86
CA THR A 305 30.72 -37.58 -31.56
C THR A 305 29.46 -38.40 -31.30
N PRO A 306 28.80 -38.98 -32.32
CA PRO A 306 27.57 -39.75 -32.13
C PRO A 306 27.84 -40.95 -31.22
N THR A 307 27.10 -41.05 -30.12
CA THR A 307 26.99 -42.29 -29.32
C THR A 307 25.74 -43.05 -29.78
N ASP A 308 25.91 -44.36 -29.94
CA ASP A 308 24.98 -45.34 -30.47
C ASP A 308 23.53 -45.29 -29.95
N PRO A 309 22.56 -45.82 -30.72
CA PRO A 309 21.13 -45.77 -30.40
C PRO A 309 20.78 -46.69 -29.24
N ALA A 310 20.35 -46.08 -28.11
CA ALA A 310 19.71 -46.80 -27.02
C ALA A 310 18.25 -47.13 -27.38
N THR A 311 17.93 -48.39 -27.17
CA THR A 311 16.66 -49.11 -27.37
C THR A 311 15.39 -48.36 -26.95
N THR A 312 14.43 -48.37 -27.86
CA THR A 312 13.01 -48.02 -27.73
C THR A 312 12.31 -48.72 -26.55
N PRO A 313 11.70 -47.98 -25.61
CA PRO A 313 10.71 -48.53 -24.71
C PRO A 313 9.36 -48.68 -25.43
N ALA A 314 8.73 -49.83 -25.24
CA ALA A 314 7.42 -50.19 -25.79
C ALA A 314 6.28 -49.26 -25.29
N PRO A 315 5.25 -49.01 -26.11
CA PRO A 315 4.10 -48.20 -25.72
C PRO A 315 3.23 -48.96 -24.69
N VAL A 316 3.08 -48.37 -23.50
CA VAL A 316 2.09 -48.81 -22.52
C VAL A 316 0.72 -48.32 -22.98
N THR A 317 -0.16 -49.26 -23.31
CA THR A 317 -1.55 -49.04 -23.69
C THR A 317 -2.37 -48.82 -22.43
N THR A 318 -2.79 -47.58 -22.17
CA THR A 318 -3.74 -47.27 -21.09
C THR A 318 -5.16 -47.41 -21.62
N THR A 319 -5.83 -48.48 -21.21
CA THR A 319 -7.23 -48.78 -21.52
C THR A 319 -8.15 -47.73 -20.89
N SER A 320 -8.85 -46.96 -21.73
CA SER A 320 -9.92 -46.07 -21.33
C SER A 320 -11.20 -46.87 -21.05
N GLN A 321 -11.65 -46.83 -19.80
CA GLN A 321 -12.92 -47.43 -19.37
C GLN A 321 -14.09 -46.46 -19.67
N PRO A 322 -15.20 -46.93 -20.26
CA PRO A 322 -16.37 -46.09 -20.52
C PRO A 322 -17.20 -45.92 -19.25
N SER A 323 -17.43 -44.67 -18.83
CA SER A 323 -18.42 -44.35 -17.81
C SER A 323 -19.81 -44.15 -18.43
N THR A 324 -20.75 -44.93 -17.93
CA THR A 324 -22.17 -44.98 -18.27
C THR A 324 -22.92 -43.69 -17.88
N PRO A 325 -23.86 -43.19 -18.68
CA PRO A 325 -24.76 -42.09 -18.30
C PRO A 325 -26.10 -42.61 -17.76
N ALA A 326 -26.60 -42.04 -16.66
CA ALA A 326 -28.03 -42.07 -16.33
C ALA A 326 -28.45 -41.09 -15.22
N SER A 327 -29.68 -40.57 -15.40
CA SER A 327 -30.60 -39.95 -14.42
C SER A 327 -30.45 -38.42 -14.31
N THR A 328 -31.23 -37.61 -15.03
CA THR A 328 -32.70 -37.42 -14.96
C THR A 328 -33.19 -37.14 -13.54
N SER A 329 -33.48 -35.87 -13.25
CA SER A 329 -34.57 -35.48 -12.35
C SER A 329 -35.02 -34.06 -12.69
N ALA A 330 -36.26 -33.99 -13.18
CA ALA A 330 -37.04 -32.78 -13.34
C ALA A 330 -37.48 -32.26 -11.96
N GLY A 331 -37.54 -30.94 -11.80
CA GLY A 331 -38.00 -30.31 -10.57
C GLY A 331 -38.20 -28.81 -10.73
N SER A 332 -39.19 -28.45 -11.53
CA SER A 332 -39.74 -27.09 -11.62
C SER A 332 -40.74 -26.88 -10.47
N PRO A 333 -40.71 -25.73 -9.77
CA PRO A 333 -41.96 -25.14 -9.31
C PRO A 333 -42.13 -23.72 -9.84
N ALA A 334 -43.32 -23.52 -10.40
CA ALA A 334 -43.87 -22.26 -10.83
C ALA A 334 -44.18 -21.34 -9.63
N GLY A 335 -43.86 -20.06 -9.82
CA GLY A 335 -44.74 -18.90 -9.61
C GLY A 335 -45.40 -18.68 -8.25
N THR A 336 -45.15 -17.52 -7.67
CA THR A 336 -46.24 -16.61 -7.24
C THR A 336 -45.74 -15.17 -7.30
N ALA A 337 -46.36 -14.38 -8.17
CA ALA A 337 -46.24 -12.92 -8.20
C ALA A 337 -47.53 -12.32 -7.63
N ALA A 338 -47.40 -11.31 -6.75
CA ALA A 338 -48.34 -10.20 -6.48
C ALA A 338 -47.95 -9.50 -5.15
N PRO A 339 -48.41 -8.26 -4.87
CA PRO A 339 -48.81 -7.17 -5.75
C PRO A 339 -48.02 -5.86 -5.46
N VAL A 340 -48.04 -4.97 -6.45
CA VAL A 340 -47.66 -3.55 -6.34
C VAL A 340 -48.60 -2.83 -5.39
N ALA A 341 -48.05 -2.09 -4.43
CA ALA A 341 -48.76 -1.12 -3.60
C ALA A 341 -48.22 0.31 -3.86
N PRO A 342 -49.04 1.35 -3.63
CA PRO A 342 -48.92 2.62 -4.33
C PRO A 342 -47.91 3.59 -3.74
N ARG A 343 -47.33 4.38 -4.65
CA ARG A 343 -46.49 5.55 -4.45
C ARG A 343 -47.31 6.71 -3.87
N PRO A 344 -46.94 7.30 -2.72
CA PRO A 344 -47.43 8.62 -2.35
C PRO A 344 -46.63 9.70 -3.08
N SER A 345 -47.36 10.50 -3.85
CA SER A 345 -46.94 11.77 -4.42
C SER A 345 -47.05 12.90 -3.41
N ASN A 346 -46.15 13.87 -3.57
CA ASN A 346 -46.23 15.28 -3.15
C ASN A 346 -45.99 15.62 -1.67
N THR A 347 -45.03 16.53 -1.46
CA THR A 347 -45.20 17.94 -0.99
C THR A 347 -43.89 18.29 -0.25
N GLY A 348 -42.99 19.11 -0.80
CA GLY A 348 -43.05 20.58 -0.73
C GLY A 348 -42.50 21.08 0.61
N GLY A 349 -41.36 21.80 0.60
CA GLY A 349 -40.79 22.46 1.78
C GLY A 349 -39.27 22.64 1.67
N THR A 350 -38.80 23.60 0.88
CA THR A 350 -38.32 24.93 1.31
C THR A 350 -37.07 24.94 2.18
N LEU A 351 -36.04 25.54 1.59
CA LEU A 351 -34.77 25.98 2.13
C LEU A 351 -34.92 26.85 3.40
N ALA A 352 -34.06 26.62 4.38
CA ALA A 352 -33.50 27.63 5.28
C ALA A 352 -32.06 27.14 5.56
N SER A 353 -30.96 27.82 5.24
CA SER A 353 -30.63 29.24 5.10
C SER A 353 -31.07 30.09 6.29
N THR A 354 -30.31 29.98 7.37
CA THR A 354 -30.04 31.13 8.25
C THR A 354 -28.54 31.14 8.54
N GLY A 355 -27.86 32.08 7.90
CA GLY A 355 -26.51 32.48 8.30
C GLY A 355 -26.50 33.21 9.63
N THR A 356 -25.33 33.14 10.25
CA THR A 356 -24.50 34.26 10.72
C THR A 356 -25.04 35.26 11.76
N ASP A 357 -24.18 35.43 12.77
CA ASP A 357 -23.83 36.65 13.52
C ASP A 357 -24.67 37.01 14.76
N ASP A 358 -24.05 36.90 15.94
CA ASP A 358 -23.42 38.04 16.67
C ASP A 358 -23.05 37.63 18.12
N LEU A 359 -21.76 37.73 18.51
CA LEU A 359 -21.14 38.77 19.36
C LEU A 359 -21.69 38.81 20.81
N ALA A 360 -20.95 38.85 21.92
CA ALA A 360 -19.54 39.02 22.27
C ALA A 360 -19.41 38.74 23.81
N PRO A 361 -18.49 39.35 24.57
CA PRO A 361 -17.10 38.97 24.81
C PRO A 361 -16.84 38.50 26.26
N ALA A 362 -15.75 37.77 26.49
CA ALA A 362 -15.12 37.70 27.81
C ALA A 362 -13.61 37.83 27.68
N VAL A 363 -13.15 39.00 28.11
CA VAL A 363 -11.78 39.41 28.38
C VAL A 363 -11.21 38.56 29.54
N GLY A 364 -9.99 38.06 29.40
CA GLY A 364 -9.24 37.44 30.49
C GLY A 364 -7.90 36.91 30.03
N GLY A 365 -6.83 37.62 30.39
CA GLY A 365 -5.48 37.47 29.84
C GLY A 365 -4.69 36.24 30.30
N GLY A 366 -3.60 35.98 29.58
CA GLY A 366 -2.67 34.88 29.87
C GLY A 366 -1.55 34.76 28.84
N LEU A 367 -0.70 35.78 28.77
CA LEU A 367 0.50 35.86 27.93
C LEU A 367 1.67 35.24 28.71
N ALA A 368 2.25 34.10 28.28
CA ALA A 368 3.66 33.74 28.56
C ALA A 368 4.10 32.42 27.88
N LEU A 369 5.16 32.53 27.06
CA LEU A 369 6.30 31.60 26.92
C LEU A 369 6.04 30.16 26.40
N ILE A 370 6.14 29.94 25.08
CA ILE A 370 6.98 28.85 24.49
C ILE A 370 7.48 29.31 23.10
N ALA A 371 8.54 30.11 23.07
CA ALA A 371 9.36 30.36 21.89
C ALA A 371 10.82 30.24 22.32
N GLY A 372 11.44 29.07 22.12
CA GLY A 372 12.83 28.85 22.57
C GLY A 372 13.32 27.41 22.52
N GLY A 373 13.02 26.66 21.45
CA GLY A 373 13.34 25.22 21.39
C GLY A 373 14.09 24.73 20.14
N ALA A 374 14.53 25.61 19.23
CA ALA A 374 15.12 25.16 17.95
C ALA A 374 16.47 25.79 17.56
N LEU A 375 17.02 26.74 18.34
CA LEU A 375 18.27 27.43 17.99
C LEU A 375 19.52 26.95 18.75
N ALA A 376 19.41 25.98 19.67
CA ALA A 376 20.55 25.49 20.44
C ALA A 376 21.35 24.34 19.78
N LEU A 377 20.80 23.64 18.77
CA LEU A 377 21.46 22.48 18.18
C LEU A 377 22.47 22.80 17.06
N VAL A 378 22.44 24.01 16.48
CA VAL A 378 23.39 24.40 15.41
C VAL A 378 24.71 24.97 15.99
N ALA A 379 24.73 25.45 17.23
CA ALA A 379 25.94 26.00 17.86
C ALA A 379 26.91 24.93 18.40
N LEU A 380 26.45 23.70 18.66
CA LEU A 380 27.29 22.63 19.23
C LEU A 380 28.06 21.81 18.18
N HIS A 381 27.67 21.85 16.91
CA HIS A 381 28.43 21.17 15.84
C HIS A 381 29.61 21.98 15.28
N ARG A 382 29.66 23.31 15.48
CA ARG A 382 30.79 24.13 15.01
C ARG A 382 32.01 24.13 15.95
N ARG A 383 31.93 23.59 17.17
CA ARG A 383 33.05 23.60 18.14
C ARG A 383 33.94 22.36 18.16
N ARG A 384 33.66 21.33 17.35
CA ARG A 384 34.47 20.09 17.31
C ARG A 384 35.47 19.99 16.14
N ALA A 385 35.62 21.03 15.32
CA ALA A 385 36.50 21.02 14.14
C ALA A 385 37.79 21.86 14.29
N SER A 386 38.18 22.29 15.51
CA SER A 386 39.41 23.09 15.71
C SER A 386 40.39 22.54 16.76
N HIS A 387 40.28 21.26 17.12
CA HIS A 387 41.37 20.56 17.80
C HIS A 387 41.44 19.10 17.31
N ARG A 388 42.06 18.94 16.15
CA ARG A 388 42.94 17.81 15.81
C ARG A 388 43.79 18.18 14.60
#